data_AF-A0A0Q7FUS9-F1
#
_entry.id   AF-A0A0Q7FUS9-F1
#
_cell.length_a   1.000
_cell.length_b   1.000
_cell.length_c   1.000
_cell.angle_alpha   90.00
_cell.angle_beta   90.00
_cell.angle_gamma   90.00
#
_symmetry.space_group_name_H-M   'P 1'
#
loop_
_entity.id
_entity.type
_entity.pdbx_description
1 polymer ?
#
loop_
_entity_poly.entity_id
_entity_poly.type
_entity_poly.pdbx_seq_one_letter_code
_entity_poly.pdbx_strand_id
1 'polypeptide(L)'
;MLATEFSAAIGENTRIYQGKLESCDARAAEAGRDELALEQKIAGLLRQVAALHLADNESIAAEAERELAFRADEEQALRAELQTVNSDIANHVAAIRQRGADIREAALRPGAQMDAAQLLQAAREAYQRAETAHQSLLAMNADLEAEITAKLARYRSDELYAYLCGEGYGTPAYRADRSDAAKDEWIAGLCNFENNRRNERILLAMQEALPVRAERSAQALAEARAALDKLSFAPPPPTIAERIAEAVAPLEAAVAQADERLRRVRASLADYAARRDPRYLRAQELQAASLKSMPIADLIAQARATPSPEDDKLVLEIVNLQDKLAASRRDYERALAARRHAEEDAQRAEALEADLRRGGFVDSKDIDFRDGLDLPSLIGRYMNGELSLGGFTLELQQFARELRPKFRYGETAWGSGGRG
;
A
#
# COMPACT_ATOMS: atom_id res chain seq x y z
N MET A 1 26.25 2.61 -9.36
CA MET A 1 25.21 1.62 -9.71
C MET A 1 23.90 2.12 -9.13
N LEU A 2 22.85 2.27 -9.94
CA LEU A 2 21.60 2.86 -9.45
C LEU A 2 20.91 1.95 -8.44
N ALA A 3 20.22 2.51 -7.43
CA ALA A 3 19.44 1.76 -6.44
C ALA A 3 18.47 0.74 -7.07
N THR A 4 17.88 1.11 -8.21
CA THR A 4 16.95 0.23 -8.95
C THR A 4 17.63 -1.00 -9.54
N GLU A 5 18.87 -0.86 -10.04
CA GLU A 5 19.69 -1.96 -10.54
C GLU A 5 20.13 -2.88 -9.39
N PHE A 6 20.48 -2.30 -8.25
CA PHE A 6 20.83 -3.04 -7.03
C PHE A 6 19.65 -3.88 -6.54
N SER A 7 18.47 -3.27 -6.35
CA SER A 7 17.26 -3.96 -5.90
C SER A 7 16.82 -5.05 -6.87
N ALA A 8 16.96 -4.81 -8.18
CA ALA A 8 16.70 -5.82 -9.19
C ALA A 8 17.66 -7.01 -9.08
N ALA A 9 18.96 -6.76 -8.88
CA ALA A 9 19.97 -7.81 -8.74
C ALA A 9 19.77 -8.66 -7.48
N ILE A 10 19.45 -8.04 -6.35
CA ILE A 10 19.14 -8.77 -5.10
C ILE A 10 17.88 -9.61 -5.27
N GLY A 11 16.80 -9.03 -5.79
CA GLY A 11 15.57 -9.78 -6.04
C GLY A 11 15.73 -10.91 -7.06
N GLU A 12 16.59 -10.73 -8.06
CA GLU A 12 16.91 -11.77 -9.03
C GLU A 12 17.70 -12.92 -8.38
N ASN A 13 18.66 -12.61 -7.51
CA ASN A 13 19.36 -13.63 -6.73
C ASN A 13 18.39 -14.51 -5.93
N THR A 14 17.46 -13.90 -5.19
CA THR A 14 16.42 -14.63 -4.45
C THR A 14 15.62 -15.56 -5.36
N ARG A 15 15.14 -15.05 -6.52
CA ARG A 15 14.38 -15.87 -7.48
C ARG A 15 15.18 -17.04 -8.04
N ILE A 16 16.46 -16.85 -8.36
CA ILE A 16 17.32 -17.93 -8.86
C ILE A 16 17.38 -19.08 -7.86
N TYR A 17 17.61 -18.78 -6.58
CA TYR A 17 17.73 -19.81 -5.55
C TYR A 17 16.38 -20.43 -5.19
N GLN A 18 15.29 -19.67 -5.20
CA GLN A 18 13.93 -20.21 -5.08
C GLN A 18 13.61 -21.17 -6.24
N GLY A 19 13.94 -20.80 -7.49
CA GLY A 19 13.74 -21.67 -8.65
C GLY A 19 14.59 -22.95 -8.60
N LYS A 20 15.83 -22.87 -8.07
CA LYS A 20 16.67 -24.06 -7.80
C LYS A 20 16.05 -24.98 -6.76
N LEU A 21 15.52 -24.42 -5.67
CA LEU A 21 14.81 -25.18 -4.65
C LEU A 21 13.59 -25.89 -5.24
N GLU A 22 12.76 -25.18 -6.00
CA GLU A 22 11.59 -25.77 -6.66
C GLU A 22 11.96 -26.90 -7.63
N SER A 23 13.04 -26.74 -8.39
CA SER A 23 13.56 -27.81 -9.25
C SER A 23 14.04 -29.02 -8.45
N CYS A 24 14.72 -28.81 -7.32
CA CYS A 24 15.16 -29.88 -6.44
C CYS A 24 13.98 -30.58 -5.74
N ASP A 25 12.96 -29.83 -5.34
CA ASP A 25 11.72 -30.36 -4.78
C ASP A 25 11.01 -31.27 -5.79
N ALA A 26 10.88 -30.81 -7.04
CA ALA A 26 10.29 -31.60 -8.12
C ALA A 26 11.04 -32.92 -8.34
N ARG A 27 12.38 -32.86 -8.38
CA ARG A 27 13.24 -34.05 -8.56
C ARG A 27 13.19 -35.01 -7.37
N ALA A 28 13.18 -34.49 -6.14
CA ALA A 28 13.06 -35.32 -4.94
C ALA A 28 11.70 -36.03 -4.88
N ALA A 29 10.63 -35.33 -5.27
CA ALA A 29 9.31 -35.93 -5.35
C ALA A 29 9.18 -36.97 -6.47
N GLU A 30 9.76 -36.72 -7.64
CA GLU A 30 9.79 -37.69 -8.74
C GLU A 30 10.54 -38.96 -8.34
N ALA A 31 11.77 -38.83 -7.82
CA ALA A 31 12.56 -39.96 -7.35
C ALA A 31 11.85 -40.73 -6.20
N GLY A 32 11.12 -40.01 -5.34
CA GLY A 32 10.31 -40.61 -4.28
C GLY A 32 9.12 -41.41 -4.82
N ARG A 33 8.46 -40.93 -5.87
CA ARG A 33 7.36 -41.66 -6.54
C ARG A 33 7.86 -42.90 -7.26
N ASP A 34 8.97 -42.80 -7.97
CA ASP A 34 9.57 -43.93 -8.69
C ASP A 34 9.94 -45.06 -7.72
N GLU A 35 10.54 -44.71 -6.58
CA GLU A 35 10.87 -45.69 -5.55
C GLU A 35 9.61 -46.33 -4.97
N LEU A 36 8.59 -45.52 -4.62
CA LEU A 36 7.33 -46.04 -4.08
C LEU A 36 6.63 -46.98 -5.07
N ALA A 37 6.63 -46.64 -6.36
CA ALA A 37 6.04 -47.48 -7.41
C ALA A 37 6.77 -48.83 -7.52
N LEU A 38 8.11 -48.83 -7.40
CA LEU A 38 8.90 -50.06 -7.35
C LEU A 38 8.60 -50.87 -6.09
N GLU A 39 8.51 -50.23 -4.92
CA GLU A 39 8.14 -50.90 -3.65
C GLU A 39 6.74 -51.54 -3.75
N GLN A 40 5.75 -50.81 -4.27
CA GLN A 40 4.41 -51.34 -4.49
C GLN A 40 4.41 -52.52 -5.45
N LYS A 41 5.16 -52.43 -6.56
CA LYS A 41 5.25 -53.51 -7.55
C LYS A 41 5.91 -54.77 -6.95
N ILE A 42 7.01 -54.61 -6.22
CA ILE A 42 7.68 -55.71 -5.52
C ILE A 42 6.75 -56.33 -4.48
N ALA A 43 6.08 -55.51 -3.68
CA ALA A 43 5.12 -55.99 -2.69
C ALA A 43 3.95 -56.75 -3.35
N GLY A 44 3.46 -56.29 -4.49
CA GLY A 44 2.43 -56.97 -5.28
C GLY A 44 2.88 -58.35 -5.80
N LEU A 45 4.11 -58.45 -6.34
CA LEU A 45 4.66 -59.73 -6.80
C LEU A 45 4.95 -60.68 -5.64
N LEU A 46 5.47 -60.18 -4.52
CA LEU A 46 5.66 -60.98 -3.31
C LEU A 46 4.32 -61.48 -2.77
N ARG A 47 3.24 -60.70 -2.89
CA ARG A 47 1.88 -61.16 -2.59
C ARG A 47 1.39 -62.21 -3.57
N GLN A 48 1.68 -62.12 -4.87
CA GLN A 48 1.32 -63.18 -5.82
C GLN A 48 2.01 -64.51 -5.47
N VAL A 49 3.29 -64.43 -5.10
CA VAL A 49 4.04 -65.59 -4.59
C VAL A 49 3.44 -66.09 -3.27
N ALA A 50 3.07 -65.19 -2.34
CA ALA A 50 2.52 -65.56 -1.04
C ALA A 50 1.04 -66.01 -1.09
N ALA A 51 0.23 -65.54 -2.03
CA ALA A 51 -1.19 -65.91 -2.18
C ALA A 51 -1.35 -67.37 -2.66
N LEU A 52 -0.31 -67.92 -3.30
CA LEU A 52 -0.18 -69.37 -3.51
C LEU A 52 -0.02 -70.14 -2.18
N HIS A 53 0.24 -69.46 -1.05
CA HIS A 53 0.58 -70.06 0.24
C HIS A 53 -0.17 -69.53 1.49
N LEU A 54 -0.84 -68.35 1.47
CA LEU A 54 -1.44 -67.69 2.65
C LEU A 54 -2.74 -66.93 2.31
N ALA A 55 -3.89 -67.42 2.80
CA ALA A 55 -5.23 -66.92 2.48
C ALA A 55 -5.70 -65.66 3.27
N ASP A 56 -5.02 -65.28 4.35
CA ASP A 56 -5.49 -64.22 5.28
C ASP A 56 -4.88 -62.82 5.06
N ASN A 57 -4.07 -62.60 4.00
CA ASN A 57 -3.26 -61.38 3.84
C ASN A 57 -3.81 -60.31 2.87
N GLU A 58 -4.91 -60.57 2.16
CA GLU A 58 -5.43 -59.63 1.15
C GLU A 58 -6.03 -58.33 1.75
N SER A 59 -6.65 -58.39 2.94
CA SER A 59 -7.29 -57.22 3.55
C SER A 59 -6.29 -56.15 3.99
N ILE A 60 -5.18 -56.56 4.64
CA ILE A 60 -4.11 -55.67 5.11
C ILE A 60 -3.40 -54.99 3.92
N ALA A 61 -3.23 -55.74 2.82
CA ALA A 61 -2.65 -55.20 1.60
C ALA A 61 -3.55 -54.14 0.94
N ALA A 62 -4.86 -54.39 0.87
CA ALA A 62 -5.83 -53.42 0.37
C ALA A 62 -5.87 -52.15 1.23
N GLU A 63 -5.72 -52.27 2.54
CA GLU A 63 -5.60 -51.11 3.44
C GLU A 63 -4.33 -50.29 3.18
N ALA A 64 -3.18 -50.95 3.00
CA ALA A 64 -1.93 -50.26 2.68
C ALA A 64 -2.00 -49.50 1.34
N GLU A 65 -2.62 -50.10 0.32
CA GLU A 65 -2.85 -49.46 -0.98
C GLU A 65 -3.77 -48.24 -0.87
N ARG A 66 -4.82 -48.32 -0.04
CA ARG A 66 -5.70 -47.17 0.23
C ARG A 66 -4.96 -46.02 0.92
N GLU A 67 -4.12 -46.30 1.90
CA GLU A 67 -3.32 -45.26 2.58
C GLU A 67 -2.38 -44.54 1.60
N LEU A 68 -1.75 -45.28 0.67
CA LEU A 68 -0.91 -44.68 -0.36
C LEU A 68 -1.70 -43.90 -1.42
N ALA A 69 -2.93 -44.32 -1.74
CA ALA A 69 -3.82 -43.56 -2.60
C ALA A 69 -4.24 -42.24 -1.94
N PHE A 70 -4.64 -42.26 -0.66
CA PHE A 70 -4.95 -41.04 0.09
C PHE A 70 -3.75 -40.10 0.19
N ARG A 71 -2.55 -40.65 0.40
CA ARG A 71 -1.31 -39.87 0.37
C ARG A 71 -1.12 -39.14 -0.96
N ALA A 72 -1.37 -39.81 -2.08
CA ALA A 72 -1.23 -39.21 -3.40
C ALA A 72 -2.25 -38.07 -3.62
N ASP A 73 -3.49 -38.27 -3.19
CA ASP A 73 -4.55 -37.24 -3.26
C ASP A 73 -4.21 -36.02 -2.39
N GLU A 74 -3.72 -36.23 -1.16
CA GLU A 74 -3.29 -35.16 -0.24
C GLU A 74 -2.09 -34.39 -0.82
N GLU A 75 -1.08 -35.08 -1.37
CA GLU A 75 0.07 -34.44 -2.02
C GLU A 75 -0.37 -33.62 -3.25
N GLN A 76 -1.28 -34.15 -4.06
CA GLN A 76 -1.83 -33.44 -5.22
C GLN A 76 -2.61 -32.18 -4.81
N ALA A 77 -3.39 -32.25 -3.73
CA ALA A 77 -4.09 -31.10 -3.18
C ALA A 77 -3.11 -30.00 -2.72
N LEU A 78 -2.04 -30.37 -2.02
CA LEU A 78 -0.98 -29.44 -1.61
C LEU A 78 -0.27 -28.79 -2.81
N ARG A 79 -0.03 -29.53 -3.89
CA ARG A 79 0.55 -28.98 -5.13
C ARG A 79 -0.39 -27.98 -5.82
N ALA A 80 -1.70 -28.29 -5.87
CA ALA A 80 -2.69 -27.36 -6.41
C ALA A 80 -2.79 -26.09 -5.54
N GLU A 81 -2.69 -26.25 -4.22
CA GLU A 81 -2.63 -25.12 -3.29
C GLU A 81 -1.38 -24.27 -3.52
N LEU A 82 -0.20 -24.88 -3.69
CA LEU A 82 1.04 -24.18 -4.00
C LEU A 82 0.90 -23.31 -5.25
N GLN A 83 0.34 -23.87 -6.33
CA GLN A 83 0.09 -23.13 -7.57
C GLN A 83 -0.87 -21.95 -7.35
N THR A 84 -1.93 -22.16 -6.56
CA THR A 84 -2.92 -21.13 -6.23
C THR A 84 -2.25 -19.99 -5.47
N VAL A 85 -1.50 -20.29 -4.41
CA VAL A 85 -0.80 -19.28 -3.59
C VAL A 85 0.20 -18.49 -4.41
N ASN A 86 0.99 -19.14 -5.27
CA ASN A 86 1.91 -18.45 -6.16
C ASN A 86 1.18 -17.49 -7.11
N SER A 87 0.01 -17.89 -7.62
CA SER A 87 -0.81 -17.01 -8.47
C SER A 87 -1.39 -15.83 -7.68
N ASP A 88 -1.81 -16.04 -6.43
CA ASP A 88 -2.33 -14.99 -5.55
C ASP A 88 -1.23 -13.93 -5.28
N ILE A 89 -0.02 -14.37 -4.93
CA ILE A 89 1.14 -13.48 -4.73
C ILE A 89 1.42 -12.67 -6.00
N ALA A 90 1.50 -13.32 -7.16
CA ALA A 90 1.75 -12.64 -8.43
C ALA A 90 0.67 -11.58 -8.74
N ASN A 91 -0.60 -11.91 -8.51
CA ASN A 91 -1.72 -11.01 -8.71
C ASN A 91 -1.68 -9.81 -7.75
N HIS A 92 -1.40 -10.02 -6.46
CA HIS A 92 -1.28 -8.93 -5.48
C HIS A 92 -0.11 -8.01 -5.80
N VAL A 93 1.06 -8.55 -6.17
CA VAL A 93 2.23 -7.76 -6.58
C VAL A 93 1.93 -6.93 -7.83
N ALA A 94 1.23 -7.51 -8.82
CA ALA A 94 0.80 -6.76 -9.99
C ALA A 94 -0.19 -5.64 -9.63
N ALA A 95 -1.14 -5.91 -8.73
CA ALA A 95 -2.10 -4.92 -8.24
C ALA A 95 -1.42 -3.76 -7.49
N ILE A 96 -0.40 -4.03 -6.66
CA ILE A 96 0.40 -3.00 -5.97
C ILE A 96 1.07 -2.08 -7.00
N ARG A 97 1.71 -2.66 -8.03
CA ARG A 97 2.37 -1.90 -9.09
C ARG A 97 1.38 -1.02 -9.86
N GLN A 98 0.25 -1.59 -10.25
CA GLN A 98 -0.79 -0.88 -10.98
C GLN A 98 -1.37 0.26 -10.15
N ARG A 99 -1.74 -0.01 -8.88
CA ARG A 99 -2.30 1.01 -7.98
C ARG A 99 -1.34 2.17 -7.76
N GLY A 100 -0.06 1.87 -7.58
CA GLY A 100 0.99 2.89 -7.49
C GLY A 100 1.14 3.70 -8.78
N ALA A 101 1.01 3.07 -9.94
CA ALA A 101 1.04 3.76 -11.23
C ALA A 101 -0.17 4.67 -11.42
N ASP A 102 -1.38 4.19 -11.13
CA ASP A 102 -2.63 4.96 -11.23
C ASP A 102 -2.59 6.23 -10.37
N ILE A 103 -2.08 6.14 -9.14
CA ILE A 103 -1.96 7.29 -8.24
C ILE A 103 -0.93 8.30 -8.76
N ARG A 104 0.19 7.83 -9.30
CA ARG A 104 1.19 8.71 -9.93
C ARG A 104 0.63 9.40 -11.17
N GLU A 105 -0.07 8.67 -12.03
CA GLU A 105 -0.69 9.23 -13.23
C GLU A 105 -1.76 10.27 -12.86
N ALA A 106 -2.62 9.95 -11.88
CA ALA A 106 -3.63 10.88 -11.38
C ALA A 106 -3.01 12.16 -10.81
N ALA A 107 -1.83 12.07 -10.18
CA ALA A 107 -1.10 13.23 -9.68
C ALA A 107 -0.46 14.09 -10.79
N LEU A 108 -0.19 13.51 -11.96
CA LEU A 108 0.37 14.21 -13.13
C LEU A 108 -0.71 14.87 -14.01
N ARG A 109 -2.00 14.58 -13.80
CA ARG A 109 -3.08 15.16 -14.61
C ARG A 109 -3.19 16.68 -14.37
N PRO A 110 -3.20 17.51 -15.44
CA PRO A 110 -3.38 18.95 -15.32
C PRO A 110 -4.69 19.27 -14.58
N GLY A 111 -4.61 20.05 -13.50
CA GLY A 111 -5.76 20.44 -12.68
C GLY A 111 -6.05 19.54 -11.47
N ALA A 112 -5.39 18.39 -11.32
CA ALA A 112 -5.47 17.57 -10.09
C ALA A 112 -4.79 18.25 -8.88
N GLN A 113 -3.88 19.18 -9.18
CA GLN A 113 -3.32 20.16 -8.27
C GLN A 113 -3.78 21.55 -8.73
N MET A 114 -4.97 22.00 -8.37
CA MET A 114 -5.00 23.41 -7.94
C MET A 114 -4.12 23.40 -6.71
N ASP A 115 -2.86 23.78 -6.91
CA ASP A 115 -1.83 23.70 -5.91
C ASP A 115 -2.38 24.37 -4.65
N ALA A 116 -2.26 23.73 -3.48
CA ALA A 116 -2.70 24.33 -2.24
C ALA A 116 -2.11 25.76 -2.10
N ALA A 117 -0.93 25.98 -2.70
CA ALA A 117 -0.33 27.30 -2.88
C ALA A 117 -1.17 28.27 -3.73
N GLN A 118 -1.74 27.84 -4.86
CA GLN A 118 -2.62 28.66 -5.71
C GLN A 118 -3.94 28.99 -5.01
N LEU A 119 -4.55 28.02 -4.31
CA LEU A 119 -5.77 28.26 -3.53
C LEU A 119 -5.50 29.23 -2.37
N LEU A 120 -4.39 29.05 -1.66
CA LEU A 120 -3.95 29.95 -0.60
C LEU A 120 -3.65 31.36 -1.15
N GLN A 121 -3.02 31.45 -2.32
CA GLN A 121 -2.74 32.72 -2.98
C GLN A 121 -4.03 33.44 -3.38
N ALA A 122 -4.98 32.74 -4.00
CA ALA A 122 -6.28 33.30 -4.34
C ALA A 122 -7.07 33.78 -3.10
N ALA A 123 -6.99 33.03 -1.98
CA ALA A 123 -7.61 33.42 -0.72
C ALA A 123 -6.94 34.67 -0.10
N ARG A 124 -5.61 34.80 -0.19
CA ARG A 124 -4.87 36.01 0.22
C ARG A 124 -5.30 37.23 -0.58
N GLU A 125 -5.42 37.09 -1.90
CA GLU A 125 -5.87 38.17 -2.79
C GLU A 125 -7.33 38.57 -2.53
N ALA A 126 -8.20 37.60 -2.25
CA ALA A 126 -9.58 37.88 -1.85
C ALA A 126 -9.66 38.65 -0.52
N TYR A 127 -8.87 38.24 0.48
CA TYR A 127 -8.78 38.94 1.77
C TYR A 127 -8.25 40.37 1.61
N GLN A 128 -7.15 40.56 0.88
CA GLN A 128 -6.59 41.89 0.61
C GLN A 128 -7.60 42.81 -0.10
N ARG A 129 -8.33 42.28 -1.10
CA ARG A 129 -9.39 43.05 -1.77
C ARG A 129 -10.52 43.43 -0.82
N ALA A 130 -10.97 42.51 0.04
CA ALA A 130 -12.00 42.80 1.03
C ALA A 130 -11.53 43.84 2.07
N GLU A 131 -10.27 43.75 2.50
CA GLU A 131 -9.66 44.67 3.47
C GLU A 131 -9.55 46.08 2.89
N THR A 132 -8.97 46.22 1.69
CA THR A 132 -8.88 47.52 1.00
C THR A 132 -10.24 48.14 0.73
N ALA A 133 -11.22 47.34 0.28
CA ALA A 133 -12.59 47.80 0.06
C ALA A 133 -13.25 48.27 1.37
N HIS A 134 -13.05 47.53 2.47
CA HIS A 134 -13.58 47.91 3.78
C HIS A 134 -12.97 49.20 4.30
N GLN A 135 -11.65 49.34 4.26
CA GLN A 135 -10.94 50.56 4.69
C GLN A 135 -11.35 51.77 3.85
N SER A 136 -11.41 51.62 2.52
CA SER A 136 -11.86 52.68 1.62
C SER A 136 -13.30 53.09 1.90
N LEU A 137 -14.18 52.13 2.20
CA LEU A 137 -15.58 52.39 2.51
C LEU A 137 -15.73 53.12 3.84
N LEU A 138 -14.97 52.75 4.87
CA LEU A 138 -14.97 53.46 6.15
C LEU A 138 -14.51 54.91 6.00
N ALA A 139 -13.45 55.15 5.23
CA ALA A 139 -12.97 56.50 4.94
C ALA A 139 -14.04 57.34 4.22
N MET A 140 -14.62 56.80 3.13
CA MET A 140 -15.71 57.47 2.40
C MET A 140 -16.94 57.72 3.28
N ASN A 141 -17.30 56.76 4.15
CA ASN A 141 -18.43 56.92 5.06
C ASN A 141 -18.18 58.03 6.09
N ALA A 142 -16.95 58.15 6.61
CA ALA A 142 -16.58 59.22 7.54
C ALA A 142 -16.67 60.61 6.89
N ASP A 143 -16.18 60.75 5.65
CA ASP A 143 -16.30 62.00 4.88
C ASP A 143 -17.77 62.36 4.61
N LEU A 144 -18.58 61.37 4.21
CA LEU A 144 -20.01 61.55 3.99
C LEU A 144 -20.76 61.90 5.27
N GLU A 145 -20.43 61.29 6.40
CA GLU A 145 -21.04 61.58 7.69
C GLU A 145 -20.76 63.03 8.12
N ALA A 146 -19.52 63.50 7.94
CA ALA A 146 -19.16 64.90 8.19
C ALA A 146 -19.95 65.86 7.29
N GLU A 147 -20.07 65.55 5.99
CA GLU A 147 -20.83 66.36 5.04
C GLU A 147 -22.33 66.40 5.35
N ILE A 148 -22.93 65.24 5.66
CA ILE A 148 -24.33 65.10 6.06
C ILE A 148 -24.58 65.91 7.33
N THR A 149 -23.73 65.76 8.34
CA THR A 149 -23.84 66.48 9.62
C THR A 149 -23.79 67.99 9.40
N ALA A 150 -22.84 68.48 8.59
CA ALA A 150 -22.73 69.89 8.26
C ALA A 150 -23.97 70.42 7.50
N LYS A 151 -24.49 69.65 6.53
CA LYS A 151 -25.69 70.04 5.76
C LYS A 151 -26.96 70.03 6.61
N LEU A 152 -27.16 69.02 7.45
CA LEU A 152 -28.29 68.95 8.38
C LEU A 152 -28.26 70.09 9.40
N ALA A 153 -27.08 70.47 9.89
CA ALA A 153 -26.93 71.63 10.78
C ALA A 153 -27.40 72.94 10.11
N ARG A 154 -27.11 73.13 8.81
CA ARG A 154 -27.57 74.32 8.05
C ARG A 154 -29.10 74.39 7.93
N TYR A 155 -29.77 73.26 7.71
CA TYR A 155 -31.24 73.22 7.70
C TYR A 155 -31.83 73.54 9.07
N ARG A 156 -31.21 73.06 10.16
CA ARG A 156 -31.66 73.37 11.54
C ARG A 156 -31.46 74.82 11.94
N SER A 157 -30.46 75.49 11.38
CA SER A 157 -30.15 76.90 11.67
C SER A 157 -31.00 77.91 10.88
N ASP A 158 -31.73 77.48 9.85
CA ASP A 158 -32.64 78.34 9.10
C ASP A 158 -33.96 78.47 9.86
N GLU A 159 -34.21 79.65 10.45
CA GLU A 159 -35.35 79.91 11.32
C GLU A 159 -36.70 79.75 10.61
N LEU A 160 -36.80 80.13 9.32
CA LEU A 160 -38.03 80.03 8.55
C LEU A 160 -38.34 78.58 8.19
N TYR A 161 -37.31 77.82 7.81
CA TYR A 161 -37.42 76.40 7.53
C TYR A 161 -37.76 75.60 8.79
N ALA A 162 -37.10 75.90 9.92
CA ALA A 162 -37.34 75.27 11.21
C ALA A 162 -38.76 75.53 11.73
N TYR A 163 -39.25 76.77 11.58
CA TYR A 163 -40.64 77.13 11.92
C TYR A 163 -41.65 76.26 11.16
N LEU A 164 -41.57 76.22 9.83
CA LEU A 164 -42.48 75.42 9.02
C LEU A 164 -42.38 73.91 9.30
N CYS A 165 -41.18 73.40 9.62
CA CYS A 165 -41.01 72.02 10.06
C CYS A 165 -41.68 71.75 11.42
N GLY A 166 -41.61 72.70 12.36
CA GLY A 166 -42.24 72.61 13.69
C GLY A 166 -43.76 72.64 13.63
N GLU A 167 -44.34 73.46 12.76
CA GLU A 167 -45.79 73.52 12.50
C GLU A 167 -46.31 72.31 11.70
N GLY A 168 -45.41 71.47 11.18
CA GLY A 168 -45.76 70.31 10.39
C GLY A 168 -46.25 70.65 8.98
N TYR A 169 -45.90 71.82 8.43
CA TYR A 169 -46.28 72.28 7.10
C TYR A 169 -45.97 71.23 6.02
N GLY A 170 -46.91 71.00 5.09
CA GLY A 170 -46.79 69.99 4.03
C GLY A 170 -46.96 68.52 4.50
N THR A 171 -47.39 68.29 5.75
CA THR A 171 -47.76 66.96 6.25
C THR A 171 -49.26 66.84 6.48
N PRO A 172 -49.84 65.63 6.55
CA PRO A 172 -51.25 65.44 6.91
C PRO A 172 -51.62 65.96 8.31
N ALA A 173 -50.63 66.24 9.16
CA ALA A 173 -50.83 66.76 10.50
C ALA A 173 -50.91 68.30 10.55
N TYR A 174 -50.62 69.00 9.45
CA TYR A 174 -50.67 70.45 9.37
C TYR A 174 -52.11 70.96 9.57
N ARG A 175 -52.32 71.83 10.57
CA ARG A 175 -53.61 72.46 10.86
C ARG A 175 -53.41 73.95 11.09
N ALA A 176 -53.64 74.75 10.05
CA ALA A 176 -53.59 76.20 10.13
C ALA A 176 -54.94 76.82 9.73
N ASP A 177 -55.27 77.95 10.37
CA ASP A 177 -56.39 78.79 9.97
C ASP A 177 -56.09 79.49 8.64
N ARG A 178 -57.13 79.95 7.91
CA ARG A 178 -56.97 80.49 6.54
C ARG A 178 -55.96 81.64 6.41
N SER A 179 -55.77 82.45 7.46
CA SER A 179 -54.78 83.54 7.48
C SER A 179 -53.35 83.02 7.67
N ASP A 180 -53.18 82.02 8.52
CA ASP A 180 -51.88 81.44 8.83
C ASP A 180 -51.39 80.57 7.68
N ALA A 181 -52.30 79.86 6.99
CA ALA A 181 -51.98 79.08 5.80
C ALA A 181 -51.39 79.92 4.66
N ALA A 182 -51.90 81.13 4.42
CA ALA A 182 -51.39 82.02 3.37
C ALA A 182 -50.01 82.61 3.74
N LYS A 183 -49.77 82.86 5.03
CA LYS A 183 -48.48 83.30 5.55
C LYS A 183 -47.44 82.18 5.41
N ASP A 184 -47.81 80.96 5.79
CA ASP A 184 -46.92 79.79 5.73
C ASP A 184 -46.58 79.40 4.29
N GLU A 185 -47.53 79.53 3.35
CA GLU A 185 -47.28 79.36 1.91
C GLU A 185 -46.27 80.38 1.36
N TRP A 186 -46.36 81.65 1.80
CA TRP A 186 -45.38 82.66 1.44
C TRP A 186 -44.00 82.38 2.05
N ILE A 187 -43.94 81.99 3.33
CA ILE A 187 -42.68 81.58 3.99
C ILE A 187 -42.08 80.35 3.30
N ALA A 188 -42.91 79.39 2.87
CA ALA A 188 -42.47 78.18 2.18
C ALA A 188 -41.83 78.49 0.82
N GLY A 189 -42.35 79.49 0.10
CA GLY A 189 -41.74 80.01 -1.11
C GLY A 189 -40.39 80.70 -0.86
N LEU A 190 -40.27 81.47 0.23
CA LEU A 190 -39.04 82.18 0.58
C LEU A 190 -37.87 81.24 0.92
N CYS A 191 -38.13 80.16 1.66
CA CYS A 191 -37.09 79.20 2.05
C CYS A 191 -37.01 77.96 1.14
N ASN A 192 -37.75 77.93 0.02
CA ASN A 192 -37.84 76.77 -0.88
C ASN A 192 -38.13 75.44 -0.13
N PHE A 193 -39.17 75.49 0.70
CA PHE A 193 -39.46 74.48 1.72
C PHE A 193 -39.56 73.06 1.15
N GLU A 194 -40.28 72.86 0.05
CA GLU A 194 -40.50 71.52 -0.52
C GLU A 194 -39.18 70.84 -0.93
N ASN A 195 -38.30 71.59 -1.62
CA ASN A 195 -37.02 71.08 -2.06
C ASN A 195 -36.06 70.84 -0.87
N ASN A 196 -36.04 71.77 0.09
CA ASN A 196 -35.23 71.62 1.30
C ASN A 196 -35.68 70.44 2.15
N ARG A 197 -36.99 70.24 2.28
CA ARG A 197 -37.59 69.10 3.00
C ARG A 197 -37.29 67.77 2.32
N ARG A 198 -37.31 67.72 1.00
CA ARG A 198 -36.89 66.54 0.24
C ARG A 198 -35.40 66.24 0.46
N ASN A 199 -34.54 67.26 0.37
CA ASN A 199 -33.10 67.10 0.55
C ASN A 199 -32.72 66.68 1.97
N GLU A 200 -33.35 67.26 2.99
CA GLU A 200 -33.18 66.86 4.39
C GLU A 200 -33.57 65.38 4.60
N ARG A 201 -34.72 64.95 4.05
CA ARG A 201 -35.14 63.54 4.15
C ARG A 201 -34.15 62.57 3.49
N ILE A 202 -33.57 62.97 2.36
CA ILE A 202 -32.51 62.18 1.69
C ILE A 202 -31.28 62.08 2.58
N LEU A 203 -30.83 63.19 3.19
CA LEU A 203 -29.66 63.20 4.08
C LEU A 203 -29.88 62.34 5.33
N LEU A 204 -31.06 62.39 5.94
CA LEU A 204 -31.42 61.54 7.08
C LEU A 204 -31.44 60.05 6.68
N ALA A 205 -32.05 59.71 5.54
CA ALA A 205 -32.04 58.34 5.03
C ALA A 205 -30.62 57.85 4.69
N MET A 206 -29.76 58.72 4.18
CA MET A 206 -28.35 58.41 3.95
C MET A 206 -27.61 58.16 5.27
N GLN A 207 -27.84 59.00 6.29
CA GLN A 207 -27.25 58.85 7.63
C GLN A 207 -27.59 57.48 8.25
N GLU A 208 -28.85 57.05 8.14
CA GLU A 208 -29.30 55.74 8.64
C GLU A 208 -28.70 54.57 7.84
N ALA A 209 -28.38 54.76 6.56
CA ALA A 209 -27.83 53.70 5.70
C ALA A 209 -26.32 53.47 5.88
N LEU A 210 -25.55 54.47 6.34
CA LEU A 210 -24.10 54.37 6.55
C LEU A 210 -23.68 53.20 7.47
N PRO A 211 -24.25 53.01 8.68
CA PRO A 211 -23.85 51.92 9.57
C PRO A 211 -24.16 50.54 8.97
N VAL A 212 -25.31 50.39 8.30
CA VAL A 212 -25.70 49.13 7.63
C VAL A 212 -24.71 48.79 6.51
N ARG A 213 -24.26 49.80 5.76
CA ARG A 213 -23.24 49.63 4.71
C ARG A 213 -21.88 49.23 5.30
N ALA A 214 -21.48 49.83 6.41
CA ALA A 214 -20.23 49.49 7.12
C ALA A 214 -20.27 48.06 7.67
N GLU A 215 -21.39 47.65 8.27
CA GLU A 215 -21.58 46.31 8.80
C GLU A 215 -21.51 45.23 7.71
N ARG A 216 -22.20 45.42 6.58
CA ARG A 216 -22.11 44.50 5.43
C ARG A 216 -20.68 44.35 4.92
N SER A 217 -19.93 45.43 4.90
CA SER A 217 -18.52 45.39 4.49
C SER A 217 -17.64 44.68 5.52
N ALA A 218 -17.91 44.84 6.82
CA ALA A 218 -17.20 44.14 7.88
C ALA A 218 -17.48 42.62 7.84
N GLN A 219 -18.72 42.22 7.55
CA GLN A 219 -19.11 40.82 7.35
C GLN A 219 -18.35 40.19 6.18
N ALA A 220 -18.30 40.86 5.02
CA ALA A 220 -17.54 40.37 3.87
C ALA A 220 -16.03 40.21 4.16
N LEU A 221 -15.44 41.12 4.95
CA LEU A 221 -14.06 41.01 5.40
C LEU A 221 -13.86 39.81 6.35
N ALA A 222 -14.78 39.61 7.30
CA ALA A 222 -14.74 38.49 8.23
C ALA A 222 -14.87 37.13 7.51
N GLU A 223 -15.75 37.03 6.51
CA GLU A 223 -15.89 35.84 5.66
C GLU A 223 -14.61 35.54 4.87
N ALA A 224 -14.02 36.55 4.24
CA ALA A 224 -12.75 36.41 3.52
C ALA A 224 -11.61 35.98 4.45
N ARG A 225 -11.58 36.52 5.68
CA ARG A 225 -10.60 36.13 6.70
C ARG A 225 -10.78 34.68 7.14
N ALA A 226 -12.00 34.26 7.43
CA ALA A 226 -12.29 32.89 7.82
C ALA A 226 -11.92 31.88 6.72
N ALA A 227 -12.12 32.23 5.44
CA ALA A 227 -11.70 31.41 4.31
C ALA A 227 -10.16 31.27 4.23
N LEU A 228 -9.43 32.37 4.44
CA LEU A 228 -7.97 32.38 4.46
C LEU A 228 -7.41 31.55 5.63
N ASP A 229 -7.96 31.71 6.83
CA ASP A 229 -7.51 30.98 8.02
C ASP A 229 -7.71 29.47 7.85
N LYS A 230 -8.87 29.03 7.31
CA LYS A 230 -9.13 27.62 7.01
C LYS A 230 -8.07 26.99 6.10
N LEU A 231 -7.59 27.73 5.10
CA LEU A 231 -6.56 27.26 4.17
C LEU A 231 -5.15 27.36 4.75
N SER A 232 -4.89 28.35 5.62
CA SER A 232 -3.57 28.59 6.21
C SER A 232 -3.21 27.59 7.31
N PHE A 233 -4.21 27.07 8.02
CA PHE A 233 -4.04 26.10 9.11
C PHE A 233 -4.41 24.66 8.72
N ALA A 234 -4.75 24.41 7.46
CA ALA A 234 -4.97 23.04 6.99
C ALA A 234 -3.66 22.24 7.04
N PRO A 235 -3.69 20.97 7.50
CA PRO A 235 -2.52 20.10 7.37
C PRO A 235 -2.14 19.99 5.88
N PRO A 236 -0.85 19.88 5.56
CA PRO A 236 -0.43 19.70 4.17
C PRO A 236 -1.11 18.44 3.60
N PRO A 237 -1.53 18.46 2.33
CA PRO A 237 -2.09 17.27 1.70
C PRO A 237 -1.05 16.15 1.75
N PRO A 238 -1.50 14.88 1.92
CA PRO A 238 -0.58 13.76 1.95
C PRO A 238 0.21 13.70 0.65
N THR A 239 1.51 13.48 0.77
CA THR A 239 2.42 13.30 -0.35
C THR A 239 1.97 12.13 -1.22
N ILE A 240 2.42 12.11 -2.48
CA ILE A 240 2.15 10.97 -3.38
C ILE A 240 2.66 9.66 -2.75
N ALA A 241 3.79 9.70 -2.04
CA ALA A 241 4.33 8.54 -1.36
C ALA A 241 3.40 8.01 -0.26
N GLU A 242 2.89 8.90 0.61
CA GLU A 242 1.94 8.52 1.68
C GLU A 242 0.63 7.97 1.10
N ARG A 243 0.11 8.60 0.03
CA ARG A 243 -1.10 8.13 -0.64
C ARG A 243 -0.92 6.75 -1.27
N ILE A 244 0.25 6.48 -1.85
CA ILE A 244 0.57 5.14 -2.38
C ILE A 244 0.66 4.16 -1.22
N ALA A 245 1.45 4.47 -0.18
CA ALA A 245 1.63 3.60 0.98
C ALA A 245 0.29 3.20 1.61
N GLU A 246 -0.59 4.17 1.86
CA GLU A 246 -1.93 3.91 2.39
C GLU A 246 -2.78 3.04 1.44
N ALA A 247 -2.73 3.31 0.13
CA ALA A 247 -3.51 2.57 -0.84
C ALA A 247 -3.01 1.14 -1.10
N VAL A 248 -1.72 0.87 -0.90
CA VAL A 248 -1.12 -0.47 -1.13
C VAL A 248 -1.00 -1.30 0.14
N ALA A 249 -1.06 -0.69 1.33
CA ALA A 249 -1.01 -1.38 2.61
C ALA A 249 -1.90 -2.65 2.73
N PRO A 250 -3.18 -2.66 2.31
CA PRO A 250 -3.98 -3.88 2.38
C PRO A 250 -3.50 -4.96 1.41
N LEU A 251 -2.94 -4.59 0.26
CA LEU A 251 -2.36 -5.54 -0.70
C LEU A 251 -1.04 -6.11 -0.19
N GLU A 252 -0.20 -5.28 0.45
CA GLU A 252 1.03 -5.74 1.09
C GLU A 252 0.74 -6.72 2.24
N ALA A 253 -0.31 -6.44 3.03
CA ALA A 253 -0.78 -7.38 4.06
C ALA A 253 -1.27 -8.71 3.44
N ALA A 254 -1.96 -8.66 2.29
CA ALA A 254 -2.39 -9.86 1.58
C ALA A 254 -1.20 -10.68 1.05
N VAL A 255 -0.15 -10.02 0.51
CA VAL A 255 1.11 -10.68 0.11
C VAL A 255 1.74 -11.38 1.32
N ALA A 256 1.87 -10.69 2.45
CA ALA A 256 2.47 -11.29 3.65
C ALA A 256 1.69 -12.52 4.15
N GLN A 257 0.35 -12.50 4.07
CA GLN A 257 -0.49 -13.66 4.42
C GLN A 257 -0.32 -14.81 3.41
N ALA A 258 -0.22 -14.50 2.12
CA ALA A 258 0.03 -15.48 1.07
C ALA A 258 1.42 -16.11 1.22
N ASP A 259 2.45 -15.34 1.57
CA ASP A 259 3.81 -15.83 1.86
C ASP A 259 3.83 -16.79 3.06
N GLU A 260 3.06 -16.50 4.11
CA GLU A 260 2.92 -17.41 5.26
C GLU A 260 2.23 -18.73 4.85
N ARG A 261 1.21 -18.64 3.99
CA ARG A 261 0.55 -19.82 3.43
C ARG A 261 1.52 -20.61 2.54
N LEU A 262 2.30 -19.93 1.70
CA LEU A 262 3.33 -20.54 0.84
C LEU A 262 4.35 -21.33 1.67
N ARG A 263 4.86 -20.72 2.76
CA ARG A 263 5.81 -21.38 3.67
C ARG A 263 5.21 -22.63 4.31
N ARG A 264 3.96 -22.59 4.76
CA ARG A 264 3.27 -23.76 5.32
C ARG A 264 3.11 -24.89 4.30
N VAL A 265 2.64 -24.57 3.09
CA VAL A 265 2.45 -25.57 2.03
C VAL A 265 3.78 -26.21 1.62
N ARG A 266 4.84 -25.41 1.46
CA ARG A 266 6.19 -25.91 1.18
C ARG A 266 6.70 -26.82 2.29
N ALA A 267 6.51 -26.46 3.55
CA ALA A 267 6.89 -27.31 4.69
C ALA A 267 6.14 -28.65 4.69
N SER A 268 4.84 -28.64 4.40
CA SER A 268 4.07 -29.89 4.27
C SER A 268 4.58 -30.74 3.11
N LEU A 269 4.74 -30.17 1.91
CA LEU A 269 5.31 -30.91 0.77
C LEU A 269 6.71 -31.45 1.06
N ALA A 270 7.49 -30.74 1.86
CA ALA A 270 8.79 -31.17 2.31
C ALA A 270 8.74 -32.46 3.15
N ASP A 271 7.72 -32.63 4.01
CA ASP A 271 7.49 -33.84 4.80
C ASP A 271 7.07 -35.04 3.94
N TYR A 272 6.22 -34.83 2.92
CA TYR A 272 5.85 -35.87 1.95
C TYR A 272 7.07 -36.32 1.14
N ALA A 273 7.86 -35.36 0.66
CA ALA A 273 9.11 -35.64 -0.05
C ALA A 273 10.15 -36.33 0.84
N ALA A 274 10.13 -36.11 2.17
CA ALA A 274 11.00 -36.77 3.13
C ALA A 274 10.40 -38.07 3.71
N ARG A 275 9.19 -38.47 3.28
CA ARG A 275 8.45 -39.65 3.75
C ARG A 275 8.19 -39.67 5.26
N ARG A 276 8.00 -38.49 5.83
CA ARG A 276 7.65 -38.32 7.25
C ARG A 276 6.15 -38.12 7.45
N ASP A 277 5.39 -38.16 6.36
CA ASP A 277 3.94 -38.01 6.38
C ASP A 277 3.25 -39.22 7.06
N PRO A 278 2.16 -38.99 7.82
CA PRO A 278 1.49 -40.06 8.57
C PRO A 278 0.99 -41.21 7.70
N ARG A 279 0.53 -40.91 6.47
CA ARG A 279 -0.01 -41.89 5.52
C ARG A 279 1.06 -42.87 5.06
N TYR A 280 2.26 -42.37 4.72
CA TYR A 280 3.39 -43.22 4.35
C TYR A 280 3.81 -44.14 5.49
N LEU A 281 3.97 -43.61 6.70
CA LEU A 281 4.36 -44.39 7.87
C LEU A 281 3.33 -45.51 8.15
N ARG A 282 2.03 -45.19 8.04
CA ARG A 282 0.96 -46.17 8.20
C ARG A 282 0.98 -47.25 7.13
N ALA A 283 1.18 -46.87 5.86
CA ALA A 283 1.29 -47.83 4.76
C ALA A 283 2.48 -48.77 4.94
N GLN A 284 3.63 -48.25 5.40
CA GLN A 284 4.82 -49.06 5.72
C GLN A 284 4.56 -50.05 6.86
N GLU A 285 3.87 -49.63 7.92
CA GLU A 285 3.46 -50.52 9.02
C GLU A 285 2.57 -51.67 8.52
N LEU A 286 1.56 -51.36 7.70
CA LEU A 286 0.63 -52.34 7.14
C LEU A 286 1.35 -53.31 6.17
N GLN A 287 2.24 -52.79 5.32
CA GLN A 287 3.08 -53.63 4.44
C GLN A 287 3.99 -54.55 5.25
N ALA A 288 4.64 -54.05 6.30
CA ALA A 288 5.47 -54.86 7.18
C ALA A 288 4.63 -55.92 7.93
N ALA A 289 3.40 -55.59 8.34
CA ALA A 289 2.50 -56.54 8.98
C ALA A 289 2.08 -57.67 8.03
N SER A 290 1.79 -57.36 6.76
CA SER A 290 1.46 -58.36 5.73
C SER A 290 2.65 -59.30 5.46
N LEU A 291 3.88 -58.76 5.41
CA LEU A 291 5.10 -59.53 5.14
C LEU A 291 5.67 -60.30 6.34
N LYS A 292 5.30 -59.96 7.59
CA LYS A 292 5.74 -60.67 8.81
C LYS A 292 5.32 -62.14 8.88
N SER A 293 4.45 -62.58 7.98
CA SER A 293 4.07 -64.00 7.86
C SER A 293 5.20 -64.87 7.26
N MET A 294 6.17 -64.32 6.52
CA MET A 294 7.36 -65.06 6.06
C MET A 294 8.48 -64.13 5.52
N PRO A 295 9.77 -64.34 5.86
CA PRO A 295 10.88 -63.56 5.31
C PRO A 295 10.91 -63.63 3.78
N ILE A 296 11.21 -62.50 3.11
CA ILE A 296 11.27 -62.42 1.63
C ILE A 296 12.26 -63.43 1.04
N ALA A 297 13.38 -63.67 1.73
CA ALA A 297 14.36 -64.69 1.33
C ALA A 297 13.77 -66.10 1.35
N ASP A 298 12.90 -66.39 2.32
CA ASP A 298 12.24 -67.69 2.47
C ASP A 298 11.12 -67.86 1.44
N LEU A 299 10.36 -66.79 1.12
CA LEU A 299 9.37 -66.81 0.04
C LEU A 299 10.04 -67.04 -1.33
N ILE A 300 11.18 -66.39 -1.59
CA ILE A 300 11.96 -66.60 -2.81
C ILE A 300 12.55 -68.02 -2.85
N ALA A 301 13.03 -68.53 -1.71
CA ALA A 301 13.55 -69.89 -1.63
C ALA A 301 12.45 -70.95 -1.82
N GLN A 302 11.25 -70.72 -1.29
CA GLN A 302 10.09 -71.59 -1.48
C GLN A 302 9.57 -71.56 -2.92
N ALA A 303 9.44 -70.38 -3.52
CA ALA A 303 9.06 -70.26 -4.93
C ALA A 303 10.04 -70.97 -5.87
N ARG A 304 11.35 -70.91 -5.59
CA ARG A 304 12.39 -71.66 -6.33
C ARG A 304 12.37 -73.17 -6.08
N ALA A 305 11.80 -73.61 -4.96
CA ALA A 305 11.66 -75.04 -4.64
C ALA A 305 10.43 -75.65 -5.33
N THR A 306 9.48 -74.84 -5.80
CA THR A 306 8.31 -75.27 -6.56
C THR A 306 8.69 -75.51 -8.03
N PRO A 307 8.34 -76.65 -8.65
CA PRO A 307 8.69 -76.96 -10.04
C PRO A 307 7.82 -76.24 -11.09
N SER A 308 7.35 -75.01 -10.79
CA SER A 308 6.50 -74.23 -11.68
C SER A 308 7.32 -73.21 -12.48
N PRO A 309 7.30 -73.23 -13.83
CA PRO A 309 7.98 -72.23 -14.65
C PRO A 309 7.37 -70.81 -14.53
N GLU A 310 6.19 -70.68 -13.91
CA GLU A 310 5.58 -69.38 -13.61
C GLU A 310 6.23 -68.76 -12.35
N ASP A 311 6.52 -69.57 -11.33
CA ASP A 311 7.17 -69.12 -10.09
C ASP A 311 8.61 -68.64 -10.35
N ASP A 312 9.35 -69.36 -11.21
CA ASP A 312 10.70 -68.95 -11.63
C ASP A 312 10.72 -67.58 -12.32
N LYS A 313 9.70 -67.29 -13.14
CA LYS A 313 9.57 -65.98 -13.80
C LYS A 313 9.27 -64.87 -12.80
N LEU A 314 8.36 -65.12 -11.85
CA LEU A 314 8.02 -64.16 -10.80
C LEU A 314 9.23 -63.83 -9.93
N VAL A 315 10.00 -64.84 -9.53
CA VAL A 315 11.23 -64.66 -8.74
C VAL A 315 12.26 -63.84 -9.52
N LEU A 316 12.46 -64.11 -10.81
CA LEU A 316 13.40 -63.37 -11.63
C LEU A 316 12.96 -61.90 -11.83
N GLU A 317 11.65 -61.65 -11.95
CA GLU A 317 11.11 -60.29 -11.99
C GLU A 317 11.32 -59.56 -10.66
N ILE A 318 11.10 -60.21 -9.51
CA ILE A 318 11.34 -59.63 -8.18
C ILE A 318 12.81 -59.23 -8.01
N VAL A 319 13.76 -60.10 -8.36
CA VAL A 319 15.20 -59.80 -8.28
C VAL A 319 15.56 -58.59 -9.14
N ASN A 320 15.09 -58.56 -10.40
CA ASN A 320 15.33 -57.43 -11.29
C ASN A 320 14.74 -56.11 -10.76
N LEU A 321 13.57 -56.16 -10.11
CA LEU A 321 12.95 -54.99 -9.49
C LEU A 321 13.70 -54.55 -8.22
N GLN A 322 14.25 -55.48 -7.43
CA GLN A 322 15.09 -55.14 -6.27
C GLN A 322 16.35 -54.38 -6.68
N ASP A 323 17.00 -54.79 -7.77
CA ASP A 323 18.16 -54.06 -8.31
C ASP A 323 17.78 -52.64 -8.76
N LYS A 324 16.63 -52.49 -9.44
CA LYS A 324 16.07 -51.18 -9.80
C LYS A 324 15.72 -50.34 -8.57
N LEU A 325 15.16 -50.94 -7.53
CA LEU A 325 14.84 -50.27 -6.28
C LEU A 325 16.10 -49.76 -5.58
N ALA A 326 17.18 -50.54 -5.55
CA ALA A 326 18.46 -50.11 -4.99
C ALA A 326 19.11 -48.95 -5.76
N ALA A 327 18.94 -48.89 -7.09
CA ALA A 327 19.32 -47.72 -7.88
C ALA A 327 18.43 -46.51 -7.55
N SER A 328 17.11 -46.68 -7.57
CA SER A 328 16.13 -45.63 -7.27
C SER A 328 16.33 -45.01 -5.88
N ARG A 329 16.64 -45.83 -4.86
CA ARG A 329 16.97 -45.37 -3.50
C ARG A 329 18.18 -44.44 -3.47
N ARG A 330 19.22 -44.77 -4.22
CA ARG A 330 20.43 -43.92 -4.31
C ARG A 330 20.12 -42.60 -5.01
N ASP A 331 19.28 -42.62 -6.03
CA ASP A 331 18.86 -41.41 -6.73
C ASP A 331 17.97 -40.52 -5.86
N TYR A 332 17.05 -41.13 -5.09
CA TYR A 332 16.21 -40.43 -4.11
C TYR A 332 17.04 -39.78 -2.99
N GLU A 333 17.98 -40.50 -2.38
CA GLU A 333 18.89 -39.93 -1.37
C GLU A 333 19.72 -38.77 -1.92
N ARG A 334 20.22 -38.90 -3.16
CA ARG A 334 20.94 -37.82 -3.84
C ARG A 334 20.03 -36.62 -4.09
N ALA A 335 18.78 -36.84 -4.49
CA ALA A 335 17.80 -35.78 -4.70
C ALA A 335 17.46 -35.06 -3.40
N LEU A 336 17.26 -35.79 -2.29
CA LEU A 336 17.06 -35.21 -0.96
C LEU A 336 18.25 -34.40 -0.48
N ALA A 337 19.48 -34.88 -0.66
CA ALA A 337 20.68 -34.14 -0.28
C ALA A 337 20.79 -32.82 -1.08
N ALA A 338 20.55 -32.88 -2.39
CA ALA A 338 20.54 -31.69 -3.23
C ALA A 338 19.44 -30.69 -2.83
N ARG A 339 18.25 -31.19 -2.45
CA ARG A 339 17.15 -30.36 -1.97
C ARG A 339 17.52 -29.62 -0.68
N ARG A 340 18.13 -30.29 0.29
CA ARG A 340 18.59 -29.66 1.54
C ARG A 340 19.59 -28.53 1.27
N HIS A 341 20.56 -28.76 0.38
CA HIS A 341 21.49 -27.72 -0.02
C HIS A 341 20.80 -26.54 -0.71
N ALA A 342 19.85 -26.81 -1.62
CA ALA A 342 19.08 -25.76 -2.28
C ALA A 342 18.19 -24.97 -1.29
N GLU A 343 17.67 -25.63 -0.26
CA GLU A 343 16.86 -25.02 0.80
C GLU A 343 17.72 -24.06 1.64
N GLU A 344 18.91 -24.49 2.06
CA GLU A 344 19.87 -23.63 2.76
C GLU A 344 20.28 -22.41 1.92
N ASP A 345 20.52 -22.61 0.62
CA ASP A 345 20.85 -21.51 -0.30
C ASP A 345 19.68 -20.54 -0.48
N ALA A 346 18.45 -21.04 -0.63
CA ALA A 346 17.27 -20.19 -0.75
C ALA A 346 17.03 -19.38 0.54
N GLN A 347 17.17 -20.00 1.71
CA GLN A 347 17.08 -19.31 3.00
C GLN A 347 18.15 -18.22 3.16
N ARG A 348 19.39 -18.48 2.72
CA ARG A 348 20.45 -17.47 2.68
C ARG A 348 20.07 -16.28 1.80
N ALA A 349 19.57 -16.54 0.58
CA ALA A 349 19.18 -15.47 -0.34
C ALA A 349 18.02 -14.61 0.23
N GLU A 350 17.01 -15.26 0.81
CA GLU A 350 15.88 -14.57 1.45
C GLU A 350 16.31 -13.75 2.67
N ALA A 351 17.20 -14.29 3.51
CA ALA A 351 17.74 -13.58 4.66
C ALA A 351 18.52 -12.33 4.24
N LEU A 352 19.31 -12.42 3.15
CA LEU A 352 20.02 -11.30 2.56
C LEU A 352 19.05 -10.21 2.09
N GLU A 353 18.05 -10.56 1.29
CA GLU A 353 17.08 -9.59 0.79
C GLU A 353 16.31 -8.92 1.93
N ALA A 354 15.88 -9.69 2.94
CA ALA A 354 15.16 -9.16 4.09
C ALA A 354 16.01 -8.19 4.93
N ASP A 355 17.29 -8.49 5.14
CA ASP A 355 18.23 -7.61 5.86
C ASP A 355 18.46 -6.30 5.10
N LEU A 356 18.69 -6.40 3.79
CA LEU A 356 18.92 -5.23 2.94
C LEU A 356 17.67 -4.34 2.83
N ARG A 357 16.49 -4.95 2.78
CA ARG A 357 15.22 -4.22 2.83
C ARG A 357 15.04 -3.49 4.17
N ARG A 358 15.28 -4.19 5.29
CA ARG A 358 15.23 -3.59 6.64
C ARG A 358 16.26 -2.49 6.82
N GLY A 359 17.45 -2.64 6.23
CA GLY A 359 18.51 -1.64 6.22
C GLY A 359 18.26 -0.46 5.28
N GLY A 360 17.17 -0.46 4.52
CA GLY A 360 16.79 0.62 3.60
C GLY A 360 17.55 0.63 2.28
N PHE A 361 18.32 -0.41 1.93
CA PHE A 361 19.13 -0.47 0.72
C PHE A 361 18.32 -0.81 -0.55
N VAL A 362 17.18 -1.49 -0.42
CA VAL A 362 16.39 -2.02 -1.56
C VAL A 362 15.22 -1.10 -1.93
N ASP A 363 14.69 -0.32 -0.98
CA ASP A 363 13.50 0.52 -1.19
C ASP A 363 13.79 2.03 -1.18
N SER A 364 15.01 2.44 -0.82
CA SER A 364 15.40 3.85 -0.80
C SER A 364 15.91 4.32 -2.14
N LYS A 365 15.30 5.39 -2.69
CA LYS A 365 15.83 6.12 -3.85
C LYS A 365 17.00 7.05 -3.47
N ASP A 366 17.28 7.18 -2.18
CA ASP A 366 18.23 8.14 -1.63
C ASP A 366 19.61 7.52 -1.40
N ILE A 367 19.85 6.30 -1.89
CA ILE A 367 21.13 5.61 -1.76
C ILE A 367 21.68 5.33 -3.16
N ASP A 368 22.90 5.76 -3.41
CA ASP A 368 23.66 5.39 -4.61
C ASP A 368 24.93 4.66 -4.19
N PHE A 369 25.40 3.73 -5.02
CA PHE A 369 26.60 2.97 -4.73
C PHE A 369 27.76 3.49 -5.57
N ARG A 370 28.90 3.73 -4.91
CA ARG A 370 30.16 4.15 -5.55
C ARG A 370 30.53 3.21 -6.70
N ASP A 371 31.14 3.78 -7.73
CA ASP A 371 31.77 3.00 -8.80
C ASP A 371 32.86 2.08 -8.21
N GLY A 372 32.85 0.81 -8.65
CA GLY A 372 33.74 -0.24 -8.16
C GLY A 372 33.10 -1.31 -7.28
N LEU A 373 31.81 -1.22 -6.95
CA LEU A 373 31.07 -2.30 -6.31
C LEU A 373 30.85 -3.47 -7.29
N ASP A 374 31.56 -4.58 -7.09
CA ASP A 374 31.28 -5.85 -7.77
C ASP A 374 30.20 -6.62 -6.98
N LEU A 375 28.95 -6.20 -7.19
CA LEU A 375 27.80 -6.80 -6.52
C LEU A 375 27.67 -8.31 -6.82
N PRO A 376 27.82 -8.80 -8.06
CA PRO A 376 27.80 -10.24 -8.34
C PRO A 376 28.82 -11.04 -7.54
N SER A 377 30.07 -10.56 -7.42
CA SER A 377 31.09 -11.23 -6.62
C SER A 377 30.75 -11.22 -5.13
N LEU A 378 30.26 -10.09 -4.62
CA LEU A 378 29.88 -9.95 -3.22
C LEU A 378 28.72 -10.90 -2.85
N ILE A 379 27.69 -10.96 -3.70
CA ILE A 379 26.58 -11.92 -3.57
C ILE A 379 27.14 -13.34 -3.63
N GLY A 380 28.00 -13.65 -4.61
CA GLY A 380 28.59 -14.98 -4.76
C GLY A 380 29.34 -15.46 -3.52
N ARG A 381 30.20 -14.60 -2.94
CA ARG A 381 30.93 -14.90 -1.70
C ARG A 381 30.00 -15.16 -0.52
N TYR A 382 28.94 -14.36 -0.37
CA TYR A 382 27.93 -14.57 0.67
C TYR A 382 27.17 -15.89 0.46
N MET A 383 26.71 -16.15 -0.76
CA MET A 383 25.98 -17.37 -1.10
C MET A 383 26.83 -18.63 -0.91
N ASN A 384 28.14 -18.55 -1.17
CA ASN A 384 29.09 -19.64 -0.91
C ASN A 384 29.45 -19.81 0.57
N GLY A 385 28.99 -18.93 1.47
CA GLY A 385 29.31 -18.95 2.89
C GLY A 385 30.69 -18.41 3.25
N GLU A 386 31.41 -17.80 2.29
CA GLU A 386 32.69 -17.12 2.54
C GLU A 386 32.50 -15.81 3.32
N LEU A 387 31.29 -15.24 3.26
CA LEU A 387 30.91 -14.01 3.94
C LEU A 387 29.66 -14.23 4.79
N SER A 388 29.65 -13.69 6.02
CA SER A 388 28.44 -13.66 6.85
C SER A 388 27.52 -12.52 6.42
N LEU A 389 26.25 -12.55 6.84
CA LEU A 389 25.28 -11.49 6.53
C LEU A 389 25.78 -10.11 7.01
N GLY A 390 26.29 -10.04 8.24
CA GLY A 390 26.88 -8.81 8.77
C GLY A 390 28.13 -8.36 8.00
N GLY A 391 28.95 -9.31 7.51
CA GLY A 391 30.09 -9.02 6.64
C GLY A 391 29.67 -8.44 5.29
N PHE A 392 28.62 -8.98 4.68
CA PHE A 392 28.02 -8.45 3.46
C PHE A 392 27.56 -7.02 3.65
N THR A 393 26.75 -6.77 4.68
CA THR A 393 26.19 -5.44 4.94
C THR A 393 27.28 -4.42 5.27
N LEU A 394 28.33 -4.82 6.00
CA LEU A 394 29.48 -3.96 6.28
C LEU A 394 30.25 -3.55 5.02
N GLU A 395 30.53 -4.52 4.14
CA GLU A 395 31.23 -4.26 2.88
C GLU A 395 30.37 -3.38 1.97
N LEU A 396 29.08 -3.66 1.88
CA LEU A 396 28.12 -2.84 1.15
C LEU A 396 28.07 -1.38 1.66
N GLN A 397 28.05 -1.17 2.97
CA GLN A 397 28.04 0.16 3.59
C GLN A 397 29.27 1.00 3.22
N GLN A 398 30.43 0.39 2.95
CA GLN A 398 31.63 1.11 2.53
C GLN A 398 31.45 1.75 1.15
N PHE A 399 30.59 1.17 0.31
CA PHE A 399 30.28 1.65 -1.03
C PHE A 399 29.01 2.50 -1.10
N ALA A 400 28.11 2.40 -0.12
CA ALA A 400 26.89 3.19 -0.05
C ALA A 400 27.17 4.70 0.14
N ARG A 401 26.49 5.55 -0.61
CA ARG A 401 26.45 7.00 -0.45
C ARG A 401 25.00 7.44 -0.25
N GLU A 402 24.72 8.14 0.84
CA GLU A 402 23.46 8.88 0.99
C GLU A 402 23.42 10.05 -0.01
N LEU A 403 22.48 10.02 -0.95
CA LEU A 403 22.09 11.14 -1.78
C LEU A 403 21.24 12.11 -0.96
N ARG A 404 21.85 12.98 -0.15
CA ARG A 404 21.11 14.12 0.43
C ARG A 404 21.08 15.29 -0.56
N PRO A 405 19.93 15.84 -0.95
CA PRO A 405 19.85 17.26 -1.22
C PRO A 405 19.78 17.97 0.14
N LYS A 406 20.91 18.52 0.61
CA LYS A 406 20.89 19.51 1.68
C LYS A 406 20.36 20.84 1.12
N PHE A 407 19.04 20.95 0.92
CA PHE A 407 18.41 22.27 0.92
C PHE A 407 17.95 22.58 2.34
N ARG A 408 18.90 23.07 3.14
CA ARG A 408 18.60 23.82 4.35
C ARG A 408 18.25 25.24 3.89
N TYR A 409 16.96 25.56 3.79
CA TYR A 409 16.54 26.96 3.81
C TYR A 409 16.88 27.49 5.20
N GLY A 410 17.93 28.29 5.30
CA GLY A 410 18.43 28.78 6.56
C GLY A 410 19.61 29.70 6.39
N GLU A 411 19.42 30.79 5.65
CA GLU A 411 20.11 32.08 5.89
C GLU A 411 19.46 33.16 5.01
N THR A 412 18.34 33.71 5.48
CA THR A 412 18.06 35.12 5.17
C THR A 412 19.14 35.93 5.84
N ALA A 413 20.14 36.29 5.05
CA ALA A 413 21.09 37.36 5.28
C ALA A 413 20.33 38.67 5.47
N TRP A 414 19.97 38.99 6.72
CA TRP A 414 19.65 40.33 7.17
C TRP A 414 20.46 40.57 8.45
N GLY A 415 21.63 41.18 8.29
CA GLY A 415 22.58 41.33 9.37
C GLY A 415 23.84 42.13 9.02
N SER A 416 23.65 43.40 8.66
CA SER A 416 24.60 44.53 8.81
C SER A 416 25.92 44.53 8.00
N GLY A 417 26.22 45.68 7.39
CA GLY A 417 27.61 45.99 7.01
C GLY A 417 27.89 47.02 5.92
N GLY A 418 27.38 48.25 6.05
CA GLY A 418 28.19 49.47 5.89
C GLY A 418 28.69 49.97 4.51
N ARG A 419 28.41 51.28 4.32
CA ARG A 419 29.16 52.36 3.62
C ARG A 419 28.84 52.67 2.15
N GLY A 420 28.35 53.91 1.99
CA GLY A 420 28.20 54.71 0.78
C GLY A 420 27.58 56.04 1.18
#